data_AF-A0AB35XFD7-F1
#
_entry.id   AF-A0AB35XFD7-F1
#
_cell.length_a   1.000
_cell.length_b   1.000
_cell.length_c   1.000
_cell.angle_alpha   90.00
_cell.angle_beta   90.00
_cell.angle_gamma   90.00
#
_symmetry.space_group_name_H-M   'P 1'
#
loop_
_entity.id
_entity.type
_entity.pdbx_description
1 polymer ?
#
loop_
_entity_poly.entity_id
_entity_poly.type
_entity_poly.pdbx_seq_one_letter_code
_entity_poly.pdbx_strand_id
1 'polypeptide(L)'
;MVTEQMHYEFLKANYRHDRFEGRNGNGWDKDYSACIARSSLQALESHGYTCISQHESKTGDAIWYDRNLHTATYSEMKRKYGV
;
A
#
# COMPACT_ATOMS: atom_id res chain seq x y z
N MET A 1 4.96 16.42 0.88
CA MET A 1 5.27 15.32 -0.04
C MET A 1 5.49 14.08 0.82
N VAL A 2 4.83 12.97 0.53
CA VAL A 2 5.03 11.72 1.25
C VAL A 2 6.38 11.14 0.82
N THR A 3 7.20 10.72 1.80
CA THR A 3 8.49 10.07 1.53
C THR A 3 8.32 8.55 1.45
N GLU A 4 9.30 7.84 0.87
CA GLU A 4 9.33 6.37 0.88
C GLU A 4 9.22 5.80 2.30
N GLN A 5 9.91 6.39 3.27
CA GLN A 5 9.83 5.94 4.66
C GLN A 5 8.42 6.12 5.25
N MET A 6 7.78 7.26 5.01
CA MET A 6 6.41 7.50 5.50
C MET A 6 5.42 6.51 4.89
N HIS A 7 5.57 6.21 3.61
CA HIS A 7 4.73 5.24 2.92
C HIS A 7 5.00 3.81 3.41
N TYR A 8 6.26 3.43 3.62
CA TYR A 8 6.63 2.14 4.20
C TYR A 8 5.97 1.94 5.57
N GLU A 9 6.05 2.93 6.47
CA GLU A 9 5.40 2.85 7.78
C GLU A 9 3.88 2.77 7.68
N PHE A 10 3.28 3.50 6.74
CA PHE A 10 1.85 3.39 6.46
C PHE A 10 1.47 1.97 6.00
N LEU A 11 2.25 1.37 5.09
CA LEU A 11 2.02 0.00 4.64
C LEU A 11 2.20 -0.98 5.79
N LYS A 12 3.28 -0.87 6.57
CA LYS A 12 3.53 -1.70 7.76
C LYS A 12 2.38 -1.66 8.75
N ALA A 13 1.80 -0.48 8.95
CA ALA A 13 0.68 -0.29 9.86
C ALA A 13 -0.62 -0.91 9.34
N ASN A 14 -0.78 -1.16 8.04
CA ASN A 14 -2.04 -1.58 7.43
C ASN A 14 -2.01 -2.98 6.77
N TYR A 15 -0.83 -3.48 6.41
CA TYR A 15 -0.64 -4.85 5.96
C TYR A 15 -0.66 -5.84 7.12
N ARG A 16 -1.06 -7.08 6.83
CA ARG A 16 -0.73 -8.22 7.69
C ARG A 16 0.78 -8.43 7.67
N HIS A 17 1.36 -8.67 8.85
CA HIS A 17 2.80 -8.89 8.96
C HIS A 17 3.28 -10.07 8.08
N ASP A 18 2.54 -11.19 8.05
CA ASP A 18 2.83 -12.38 7.24
C ASP A 18 2.72 -12.18 5.71
N ARG A 19 2.24 -11.00 5.28
CA ARG A 19 2.14 -10.59 3.88
C ARG A 19 3.07 -9.43 3.51
N PHE A 20 3.73 -8.81 4.49
CA PHE A 20 4.65 -7.69 4.29
C PHE A 20 6.04 -8.03 4.83
N GLU A 21 6.44 -7.53 6.00
CA GLU A 21 7.78 -7.78 6.57
C GLU A 21 8.08 -9.26 6.84
N GLY A 22 7.08 -10.07 7.17
CA GLY A 22 7.25 -11.51 7.39
C GLY A 22 7.60 -12.31 6.13
N ARG A 23 7.57 -11.67 4.95
CA ARG A 23 8.05 -12.25 3.68
C ARG A 23 9.51 -11.95 3.39
N ASN A 24 10.13 -10.99 4.06
CA ASN A 24 11.52 -10.61 3.81
C ASN A 24 12.45 -11.80 4.02
N GLY A 25 13.06 -12.29 2.93
CA GLY A 25 13.94 -13.47 2.93
C GLY A 25 13.26 -14.82 3.20
N ASN A 26 11.94 -14.85 3.41
CA ASN A 26 11.19 -16.07 3.76
C ASN A 26 10.60 -16.73 2.51
N GLY A 27 11.48 -17.19 1.61
CA GLY A 27 11.09 -17.68 0.28
C GLY A 27 10.73 -16.57 -0.72
N TRP A 28 10.90 -15.31 -0.32
CA TRP A 28 10.84 -14.12 -1.16
C TRP A 28 12.18 -13.38 -1.09
N ASP A 29 12.30 -12.32 -1.88
CA ASP A 29 13.47 -11.44 -1.83
C ASP A 29 13.72 -10.89 -0.41
N LYS A 30 15.00 -10.66 -0.10
CA LYS A 30 15.46 -10.19 1.21
C LYS A 30 14.79 -8.88 1.66
N ASP A 31 14.42 -8.05 0.70
CA ASP A 31 13.86 -6.70 0.86
C ASP A 31 12.47 -6.59 0.22
N TYR A 32 11.71 -7.70 0.20
CA TYR A 32 10.36 -7.78 -0.38
C TYR A 32 9.46 -6.62 0.04
N SER A 33 9.37 -6.31 1.34
CA SER A 33 8.53 -5.21 1.85
C SER A 33 8.94 -3.84 1.27
N ALA A 34 10.24 -3.60 1.10
CA ALA A 34 10.76 -2.37 0.50
C ALA A 34 10.44 -2.30 -1.01
N CYS A 35 10.44 -3.44 -1.71
CA CYS A 35 9.99 -3.51 -3.11
C CYS A 35 8.50 -3.17 -3.23
N ILE A 36 7.65 -3.67 -2.34
CA ILE A 36 6.21 -3.35 -2.32
C ILE A 36 5.97 -1.87 -2.05
N ALA A 37 6.69 -1.28 -1.07
CA ALA A 37 6.59 0.15 -0.77
C ALA A 37 6.95 1.01 -1.98
N ARG A 38 8.11 0.76 -2.61
CA ARG A 38 8.54 1.51 -3.81
C ARG A 38 7.58 1.36 -4.97
N SER A 39 7.14 0.13 -5.28
CA SER A 39 6.20 -0.13 -6.38
C SER A 39 4.86 0.58 -6.16
N SER A 40 4.34 0.53 -4.92
CA SER A 40 3.09 1.20 -4.58
C SER A 40 3.23 2.73 -4.60
N LEU A 41 4.41 3.27 -4.25
CA LEU A 41 4.68 4.70 -4.34
C LEU A 41 4.73 5.17 -5.81
N GLN A 42 5.33 4.37 -6.71
CA GLN A 42 5.33 4.64 -8.15
C GLN A 42 3.90 4.64 -8.72
N ALA A 43 3.03 3.75 -8.24
CA ALA A 43 1.61 3.75 -8.60
C ALA A 43 0.90 5.02 -8.10
N LEU A 44 1.20 5.47 -6.89
CA LEU A 44 0.69 6.74 -6.36
C LEU A 44 1.15 7.94 -7.21
N GLU A 45 2.39 7.96 -7.67
CA GLU A 45 2.90 9.01 -8.55
C GLU A 45 2.21 9.01 -9.92
N SER A 46 2.00 7.82 -10.49
CA SER A 46 1.43 7.63 -11.83
C SER A 46 -0.09 7.85 -11.89
N HIS A 47 -0.82 7.39 -10.86
CA HIS A 47 -2.28 7.34 -10.87
C HIS A 47 -2.94 8.25 -9.83
N GLY A 48 -2.18 8.69 -8.82
CA GLY A 48 -2.70 9.48 -7.71
C GLY A 48 -3.30 8.66 -6.56
N TYR A 49 -3.50 7.36 -6.75
CA TYR A 49 -4.06 6.43 -5.78
C TYR A 49 -3.48 5.02 -5.95
N THR A 50 -3.65 4.18 -4.94
CA THR A 50 -3.45 2.73 -5.04
C THR A 50 -4.28 2.03 -3.94
N CYS A 51 -4.19 0.70 -3.83
CA CYS A 51 -4.89 -0.06 -2.81
C CYS A 51 -4.03 -1.15 -2.17
N ILE A 52 -4.34 -1.45 -0.91
CA ILE A 52 -3.95 -2.69 -0.22
C ILE A 52 -5.13 -3.65 -0.38
N SER A 53 -4.89 -4.83 -0.95
CA SER A 53 -5.98 -5.78 -1.18
C SER A 53 -6.53 -6.36 0.14
N GLN A 54 -7.75 -6.89 0.10
CA GLN A 54 -8.39 -7.55 1.24
C GLN A 54 -7.56 -8.72 1.81
N HIS A 55 -6.80 -9.42 0.97
CA HIS A 55 -5.99 -10.57 1.37
C HIS A 55 -4.69 -10.17 2.06
N GLU A 56 -4.27 -8.93 1.86
CA GLU A 56 -3.03 -8.35 2.38
C GLU A 56 -3.28 -7.43 3.57
N SER A 57 -4.44 -6.81 3.64
CA SER A 57 -4.85 -5.91 4.72
C SER A 57 -4.99 -6.64 6.05
N LYS A 58 -4.52 -6.01 7.13
CA LYS A 58 -4.65 -6.53 8.49
C LYS A 58 -6.09 -6.64 8.97
N THR A 59 -7.00 -5.85 8.38
CA THR A 59 -8.43 -5.86 8.75
C THR A 59 -9.24 -6.86 7.93
N GLY A 60 -8.68 -7.38 6.83
CA GLY A 60 -9.42 -8.18 5.85
C GLY A 60 -10.24 -7.36 4.86
N ASP A 61 -10.28 -6.04 5.00
CA ASP A 61 -10.93 -5.12 4.06
C ASP A 61 -9.89 -4.46 3.15
N ALA A 62 -10.27 -4.22 1.89
CA ALA A 62 -9.41 -3.48 0.97
C ALA A 62 -9.26 -2.01 1.42
N ILE A 63 -8.03 -1.53 1.49
CA ILE A 63 -7.72 -0.15 1.92
C ILE A 63 -7.28 0.64 0.68
N TRP A 64 -8.11 1.57 0.24
CA TRP A 64 -7.75 2.49 -0.84
C TRP A 64 -7.18 3.77 -0.26
N TYR A 65 -6.11 4.29 -0.86
CA TYR A 65 -5.45 5.49 -0.36
C TYR A 65 -4.79 6.31 -1.47
N ASP A 66 -4.60 7.62 -1.20
CA ASP A 66 -4.03 8.56 -2.17
C ASP A 66 -2.60 9.01 -1.84
N ARG A 67 -2.06 9.91 -2.67
CA ARG A 67 -0.70 10.48 -2.55
C ARG A 67 -0.39 11.14 -1.21
N ASN A 68 -1.40 11.47 -0.40
CA ASN A 68 -1.25 12.02 0.94
C ASN A 68 -1.48 10.97 2.03
N LEU A 69 -1.56 9.70 1.67
CA LEU A 69 -1.89 8.57 2.54
C LEU A 69 -3.28 8.69 3.20
N HIS A 70 -4.17 9.49 2.61
CA HIS A 70 -5.56 9.55 3.04
C HIS A 70 -6.31 8.33 2.53
N THR A 71 -6.95 7.60 3.44
CA THR A 71 -7.79 6.46 3.09
C THR A 71 -9.18 6.92 2.65
N ALA A 72 -9.77 6.21 1.71
CA ALA A 72 -11.15 6.44 1.27
C ALA A 72 -11.80 5.12 0.83
N THR A 73 -13.10 5.15 0.62
CA THR A 73 -13.81 4.03 -0.01
C THR A 73 -13.49 3.94 -1.51
N TYR A 74 -13.71 2.77 -2.11
CA TYR A 74 -13.59 2.60 -3.55
C TYR A 74 -14.45 3.59 -4.33
N SER A 75 -15.69 3.82 -3.89
CA SER A 75 -16.62 4.77 -4.54
C SER A 75 -16.10 6.21 -4.54
N GLU A 76 -15.41 6.62 -3.47
CA GLU A 76 -14.78 7.94 -3.39
C GLU A 76 -13.55 8.03 -4.29
N MET A 77 -12.72 6.99 -4.33
CA MET A 77 -11.58 6.93 -5.25
C MET A 77 -12.03 6.93 -6.72
N LYS A 78 -13.06 6.15 -7.06
CA LYS A 78 -13.67 6.12 -8.39
C LYS A 78 -14.15 7.50 -8.82
N ARG A 79 -14.80 8.24 -7.90
CA ARG A 79 -15.25 9.60 -8.17
C ARG A 79 -14.09 10.59 -8.37
N LYS A 80 -13.04 10.46 -7.58
CA LYS A 80 -11.90 11.40 -7.58
C LYS A 80 -10.90 11.14 -8.72
N TYR A 81 -10.65 9.87 -9.02
CA TYR A 81 -9.58 9.44 -9.92
C TYR A 81 -10.06 8.65 -11.16
N GLY A 82 -11.36 8.36 -11.27
CA GLY A 82 -11.95 7.72 -12.46
C GLY A 82 -11.72 6.22 -12.60
N VAL A 83 -11.61 5.51 -11.47
CA VAL A 83 -11.13 4.12 -11.36
C VAL A 83 -12.24 3.08 -11.47
#